data_AF-A0A5D2W9V3-F1
#
_entry.id   AF-A0A5D2W9V3-F1
#
_cell.length_a   1.000
_cell.length_b   1.000
_cell.length_c   1.000
_cell.angle_alpha   90.00
_cell.angle_beta   90.00
_cell.angle_gamma   90.00
#
_symmetry.space_group_name_H-M   'P 1'
#
loop_
_entity.id
_entity.type
_entity.pdbx_description
1 polymer ?
#
loop_
_entity_poly.entity_id
_entity_poly.type
_entity_poly.pdbx_seq_one_letter_code
_entity_poly.pdbx_strand_id
1 'polypeptide(L)'
;MDQIYSSLQYWLVNHPKILHFQWTEGQTLGSTPLFLALTVLSYLTLTLLLSRSTLPSLGPNILKPITALHSLNLFLISLIMAVGCTLSIISLPSPLPHIICFPPNTPPTGPLFFWANIFYLSKLLEFIDTLLIILSNSKQRLTFLHVYHHGTVVVMCYLWLRTSQTLFPVALVTNATVHVIMYFY
;
A
#
# COMPACT_ATOMS: atom_id res chain seq x y z
N MET A 1 -22.74 -20.61 -0.30
CA MET A 1 -21.59 -19.73 -0.63
C MET A 1 -22.03 -18.29 -0.91
N ASP A 2 -23.30 -18.05 -1.27
CA ASP A 2 -23.79 -16.75 -1.72
C ASP A 2 -23.90 -15.68 -0.63
N GLN A 3 -24.10 -16.06 0.64
CA GLN A 3 -24.26 -15.09 1.73
C GLN A 3 -22.93 -14.46 2.18
N ILE A 4 -21.85 -15.23 2.22
CA ILE A 4 -20.51 -14.72 2.56
C ILE A 4 -20.00 -13.86 1.40
N TYR A 5 -20.15 -14.34 0.16
CA TYR A 5 -19.77 -13.59 -1.03
C TYR A 5 -20.52 -12.25 -1.13
N SER A 6 -21.84 -12.25 -0.98
CA SER A 6 -22.64 -11.01 -1.03
C SER A 6 -22.30 -10.04 0.11
N SER A 7 -22.02 -10.56 1.32
CA SER A 7 -21.55 -9.75 2.45
C SER A 7 -20.19 -9.09 2.15
N LEU A 8 -19.23 -9.86 1.65
CA LEU A 8 -17.91 -9.34 1.28
C LEU A 8 -18.00 -8.32 0.14
N GLN A 9 -18.79 -8.61 -0.90
CA GLN A 9 -19.01 -7.71 -2.01
C GLN A 9 -19.67 -6.40 -1.54
N TYR A 10 -20.61 -6.47 -0.60
CA TYR A 10 -21.19 -5.27 0.00
C TYR A 10 -20.13 -4.44 0.72
N TRP A 11 -19.40 -5.02 1.67
CA TRP A 11 -18.46 -4.28 2.50
C TRP A 11 -17.21 -3.78 1.77
N LEU A 12 -16.76 -4.51 0.73
CA LEU A 12 -15.50 -4.22 0.03
C LEU A 12 -15.66 -3.52 -1.32
N VAL A 13 -16.89 -3.49 -1.87
CA VAL A 13 -17.14 -2.88 -3.19
C VAL A 13 -18.31 -1.91 -3.13
N ASN A 14 -19.48 -2.37 -2.68
CA ASN A 14 -20.73 -1.61 -2.80
C ASN A 14 -20.99 -0.65 -1.63
N HIS A 15 -20.17 -0.68 -0.58
CA HIS A 15 -20.30 0.21 0.55
C HIS A 15 -20.20 1.67 0.04
N PRO A 16 -21.10 2.60 0.44
CA PRO A 16 -21.20 3.92 -0.18
C PRO A 16 -19.90 4.73 -0.15
N LYS A 17 -19.09 4.57 0.91
CA LYS A 17 -17.75 5.20 1.01
C LYS A 17 -16.74 4.70 -0.03
N ILE A 18 -16.89 3.47 -0.50
CA ILE A 18 -16.01 2.83 -1.49
C ILE A 18 -16.56 3.11 -2.90
N LEU A 19 -17.87 2.91 -3.08
CA LEU A 19 -18.53 3.08 -4.37
C LEU A 19 -18.45 4.54 -4.87
N HIS A 20 -18.63 5.51 -3.98
CA HIS A 20 -18.56 6.94 -4.30
C HIS A 20 -17.20 7.57 -3.96
N PHE A 21 -16.17 6.75 -3.76
CA PHE A 21 -14.83 7.27 -3.54
C PHE A 21 -14.35 8.04 -4.77
N GLN A 22 -13.72 9.18 -4.53
CA GLN A 22 -13.05 9.94 -5.57
C GLN A 22 -11.70 10.40 -5.04
N TRP A 23 -10.65 10.12 -5.82
CA TRP A 23 -9.33 10.67 -5.53
C TRP A 23 -9.22 12.08 -6.11
N THR A 24 -9.01 13.06 -5.25
CA THR A 24 -8.85 14.48 -5.60
C THR A 24 -7.56 15.02 -4.98
N GLU A 25 -6.70 15.59 -5.83
CA GLU A 25 -5.46 16.27 -5.42
C GLU A 25 -5.79 17.42 -4.46
N GLY A 26 -5.19 17.42 -3.27
CA GLY A 26 -5.38 18.46 -2.24
C GLY A 26 -6.51 18.21 -1.24
N GLN A 27 -7.44 17.29 -1.52
CA GLN A 27 -8.53 16.95 -0.59
C GLN A 27 -8.36 15.55 0.02
N THR A 28 -7.94 14.58 -0.80
CA THR A 28 -7.71 13.23 -0.30
C THR A 28 -6.40 13.16 0.50
N LEU A 29 -6.38 12.30 1.53
CA LEU A 29 -5.24 12.21 2.44
C LEU A 29 -3.97 11.83 1.68
N GLY A 30 -2.92 12.65 1.83
CA GLY A 30 -1.62 12.42 1.18
C GLY A 30 -1.58 12.67 -0.33
N SER A 31 -2.61 13.31 -0.89
CA SER A 31 -2.74 13.53 -2.34
C SER A 31 -1.98 14.75 -2.88
N THR A 32 -1.33 15.54 -2.03
CA THR A 32 -0.55 16.70 -2.51
C THR A 32 0.85 16.27 -2.93
N PRO A 33 1.40 16.86 -4.01
CA PRO A 33 2.77 16.58 -4.43
C PRO A 33 3.79 17.00 -3.36
N LEU A 34 3.47 18.04 -2.59
CA LEU A 34 4.28 18.46 -1.44
C LEU A 34 4.32 17.39 -0.35
N PHE A 35 3.17 16.80 0.00
CA PHE A 35 3.14 15.70 0.97
C PHE A 35 3.99 14.52 0.51
N LEU A 36 3.88 14.13 -0.77
CA LEU A 36 4.72 13.07 -1.32
C LEU A 36 6.21 13.40 -1.22
N ALA A 37 6.61 14.61 -1.66
CA ALA A 37 8.01 15.02 -1.65
C ALA A 37 8.58 15.05 -0.22
N LEU A 38 7.84 15.61 0.74
CA LEU A 38 8.23 15.63 2.15
C LEU A 38 8.28 14.23 2.75
N THR A 39 7.37 13.34 2.36
CA THR A 39 7.34 11.95 2.85
C THR A 39 8.54 11.15 2.36
N VAL A 40 8.89 11.26 1.07
CA VAL A 40 10.07 10.58 0.51
C VAL A 40 11.36 11.18 1.06
N LEU A 41 11.44 12.52 1.14
CA LEU A 41 12.62 13.19 1.70
C LEU A 41 12.82 12.84 3.17
N SER A 42 11.75 12.85 3.98
CA SER A 42 11.81 12.47 5.39
C SER A 42 12.20 11.00 5.55
N TYR A 43 11.65 10.08 4.74
CA TYR A 43 12.06 8.67 4.74
C TYR A 43 13.56 8.51 4.46
N LEU A 44 14.08 9.12 3.39
CA LEU A 44 15.49 9.00 3.01
C LEU A 44 16.42 9.62 4.03
N THR A 45 16.10 10.83 4.51
CA THR A 45 16.92 11.55 5.50
C THR A 45 16.91 10.79 6.83
N LEU A 46 15.75 10.36 7.31
CA LEU A 46 15.62 9.60 8.56
C LEU A 46 16.37 8.27 8.47
N THR A 47 16.21 7.53 7.38
CA THR A 47 16.91 6.25 7.14
C THR A 47 18.43 6.46 7.13
N LEU A 48 18.93 7.50 6.47
CA LEU A 48 20.36 7.80 6.40
C LEU A 48 20.92 8.23 7.77
N LEU A 49 20.21 9.11 8.49
CA LEU A 49 20.62 9.58 9.81
C LEU A 49 20.67 8.42 10.80
N LEU A 50 19.57 7.67 10.93
CA LEU A 50 19.48 6.53 11.83
C LEU A 50 20.48 5.41 11.49
N SER A 51 20.73 5.16 10.19
CA SER A 51 21.70 4.15 9.76
C SER A 51 23.14 4.53 10.12
N ARG A 52 23.48 5.83 10.13
CA ARG A 52 24.80 6.33 10.53
C ARG A 52 24.94 6.45 12.05
N SER A 53 23.86 6.72 12.75
CA SER A 53 23.85 6.78 14.22
C SER A 53 24.10 5.41 14.85
N THR A 54 24.80 5.40 15.98
CA THR A 54 24.95 4.23 16.85
C THR A 54 23.80 4.22 17.85
N LEU A 55 22.64 3.70 17.45
CA LEU A 55 21.53 3.53 18.37
C LEU A 55 21.73 2.30 19.27
N PRO A 56 21.38 2.38 20.56
CA PRO A 56 21.29 1.19 21.40
C PRO A 56 20.24 0.25 20.79
N SER A 57 20.59 -1.03 20.59
CA SER A 57 19.63 -2.02 20.12
C SER A 57 18.50 -2.14 21.13
N LEU A 58 17.25 -2.05 20.67
CA LEU A 58 16.14 -2.46 21.52
C LEU A 58 16.25 -3.96 21.79
N GLY A 59 16.04 -4.35 23.05
CA GLY A 59 16.06 -5.75 23.45
C GLY A 59 15.03 -6.56 22.66
N PRO A 60 15.31 -7.83 22.35
CA PRO A 60 14.43 -8.68 21.53
C PRO A 60 13.04 -8.86 22.16
N ASN A 61 12.93 -8.74 23.49
CA ASN A 61 11.67 -8.88 24.22
C ASN A 61 10.67 -7.75 23.92
N ILE A 62 11.15 -6.56 23.54
CA ILE A 62 10.32 -5.41 23.17
C ILE A 62 10.12 -5.38 21.65
N LEU A 63 11.18 -5.67 20.89
CA LEU A 63 11.11 -5.57 19.44
C LEU A 63 10.22 -6.64 18.80
N LYS A 64 10.30 -7.90 19.26
CA LYS A 64 9.51 -9.01 18.71
C LYS A 64 7.99 -8.76 18.73
N PRO A 65 7.36 -8.36 19.85
CA PRO A 65 5.92 -8.11 19.85
C PRO A 65 5.53 -6.92 18.96
N ILE A 66 6.37 -5.87 18.89
CA ILE A 66 6.13 -4.73 18.00
C ILE A 66 6.18 -5.17 16.53
N THR A 67 7.22 -5.92 16.15
CA THR A 67 7.34 -6.49 14.80
C THR A 67 6.17 -7.42 14.49
N ALA A 68 5.82 -8.33 15.40
CA ALA A 68 4.71 -9.26 15.19
C ALA A 68 3.37 -8.53 15.00
N LEU A 69 3.09 -7.50 15.80
CA LEU A 69 1.89 -6.68 15.65
C LEU A 69 1.89 -5.90 14.33
N HIS A 70 3.04 -5.35 13.95
CA HIS A 70 3.20 -4.64 12.69
C HIS A 70 2.98 -5.56 11.48
N SER A 71 3.62 -6.72 11.46
CA SER A 71 3.47 -7.73 10.41
C SER A 71 2.03 -8.26 10.36
N LEU A 72 1.37 -8.48 11.49
CA LEU A 72 -0.05 -8.86 11.52
C LEU A 72 -0.95 -7.78 10.90
N ASN A 73 -0.70 -6.51 11.21
CA ASN A 73 -1.45 -5.40 10.62
C ASN A 73 -1.24 -5.33 9.10
N LEU A 74 -0.01 -5.45 8.63
CA LEU A 74 0.29 -5.45 7.19
C LEU A 74 -0.29 -6.67 6.48
N PHE A 75 -0.23 -7.85 7.09
CA PHE A 75 -0.89 -9.05 6.60
C PHE A 75 -2.40 -8.84 6.41
N LEU A 76 -3.09 -8.32 7.43
CA LEU A 76 -4.55 -8.07 7.37
C LEU A 76 -4.90 -7.03 6.30
N ILE A 77 -4.16 -5.91 6.25
CA ILE A 77 -4.39 -4.85 5.26
C ILE A 77 -4.14 -5.41 3.85
N SER A 78 -3.05 -6.14 3.62
CA SER A 78 -2.75 -6.78 2.34
C SER A 78 -3.82 -7.79 1.91
N LEU A 79 -4.34 -8.58 2.84
CA LEU A 79 -5.42 -9.53 2.56
C LEU A 79 -6.70 -8.81 2.15
N ILE A 80 -7.10 -7.79 2.91
CA ILE A 80 -8.30 -6.99 2.63
C ILE A 80 -8.17 -6.29 1.27
N MET A 81 -7.00 -5.71 0.96
CA MET A 81 -6.75 -5.07 -0.34
C MET A 81 -6.79 -6.08 -1.50
N ALA A 82 -6.17 -7.25 -1.34
CA ALA A 82 -6.17 -8.29 -2.37
C ALA A 82 -7.60 -8.76 -2.68
N VAL A 83 -8.39 -9.06 -1.66
CA VAL A 83 -9.79 -9.48 -1.82
C VAL A 83 -10.65 -8.34 -2.36
N GLY A 84 -10.55 -7.14 -1.79
CA GLY A 84 -11.37 -5.99 -2.18
C GLY A 84 -11.11 -5.52 -3.61
N CYS A 85 -9.84 -5.47 -4.04
CA CYS A 85 -9.49 -5.13 -5.40
C CYS A 85 -9.93 -6.22 -6.39
N THR A 86 -9.75 -7.50 -6.05
CA THR A 86 -10.21 -8.62 -6.90
C THR A 86 -11.72 -8.60 -7.09
N LEU A 87 -12.49 -8.41 -6.01
CA LEU A 87 -13.96 -8.29 -6.10
C LEU A 87 -14.39 -7.06 -6.91
N SER A 88 -13.67 -5.94 -6.76
CA SER A 88 -13.92 -4.73 -7.55
C SER A 88 -13.71 -5.00 -9.03
N ILE A 89 -12.63 -5.70 -9.40
CA ILE A 89 -12.31 -6.10 -10.77
C ILE A 89 -13.40 -7.01 -11.37
N ILE A 90 -13.82 -8.04 -10.63
CA ILE A 90 -14.83 -9.01 -11.09
C ILE A 90 -16.21 -8.35 -11.24
N SER A 91 -16.49 -7.31 -10.46
CA SER A 91 -17.75 -6.56 -10.53
C SER A 91 -17.83 -5.59 -11.71
N LEU A 92 -16.74 -5.39 -12.48
CA LEU A 92 -16.79 -4.56 -13.69
C LEU A 92 -17.54 -5.28 -14.82
N PRO A 93 -18.35 -4.56 -15.62
CA PRO A 93 -19.12 -5.16 -16.71
C PRO A 93 -18.25 -5.78 -17.82
N SER A 94 -17.02 -5.30 -18.01
CA SER A 94 -16.04 -5.88 -18.93
C SER A 94 -14.63 -5.86 -18.32
N PRO A 95 -14.25 -6.90 -17.54
CA PRO A 95 -13.04 -6.88 -16.71
C PRO A 95 -11.76 -6.86 -17.54
N LEU A 96 -11.59 -7.75 -18.51
CA LEU A 96 -10.34 -7.87 -19.28
C LEU A 96 -9.89 -6.56 -19.98
N PRO A 97 -10.74 -5.86 -20.75
CA PRO A 97 -10.32 -4.62 -21.38
C PRO A 97 -10.07 -3.49 -20.36
N HIS A 98 -10.87 -3.40 -19.30
CA HIS A 98 -10.73 -2.32 -18.30
C HIS A 98 -9.52 -2.53 -17.35
N ILE A 99 -9.12 -3.77 -17.10
CA ILE A 99 -7.91 -4.06 -16.32
C ILE A 99 -6.64 -3.71 -17.12
N ILE A 100 -6.66 -3.95 -18.43
CA ILE A 100 -5.50 -3.82 -19.33
C ILE A 100 -5.40 -2.45 -19.98
N CYS A 101 -6.52 -1.75 -20.20
CA CYS A 101 -6.57 -0.44 -20.85
C CYS A 101 -7.69 0.42 -20.24
N PHE A 102 -7.33 1.41 -19.42
CA PHE A 102 -8.30 2.43 -19.05
C PHE A 102 -8.56 3.36 -20.25
N PRO A 103 -9.83 3.71 -20.52
CA PRO A 103 -10.14 4.76 -21.47
C PRO A 103 -9.41 6.06 -21.11
N PRO A 104 -8.98 6.85 -22.10
CA PRO A 104 -8.40 8.16 -21.83
C PRO A 104 -9.40 9.03 -21.05
N ASN A 105 -8.91 9.81 -20.08
CA ASN A 105 -9.71 10.65 -19.18
C ASN A 105 -10.67 9.88 -18.24
N THR A 106 -10.32 8.63 -17.88
CA THR A 106 -11.05 7.93 -16.81
C THR A 106 -10.93 8.74 -15.50
N PRO A 107 -12.05 9.16 -14.89
CA PRO A 107 -12.00 9.88 -13.62
C PRO A 107 -11.53 8.91 -12.52
N PRO A 108 -10.66 9.35 -11.58
CA PRO A 108 -10.14 8.50 -10.51
C PRO A 108 -11.20 8.26 -9.42
N THR A 109 -12.23 7.50 -9.78
CA THR A 109 -13.47 7.31 -9.01
C THR A 109 -13.84 5.85 -8.90
N GLY A 110 -14.48 5.49 -7.78
CA GLY A 110 -15.03 4.18 -7.52
C GLY A 110 -14.10 3.22 -6.78
N PRO A 111 -14.52 1.95 -6.66
CA PRO A 111 -13.88 0.97 -5.78
C PRO A 111 -12.41 0.67 -6.10
N LEU A 112 -12.03 0.66 -7.38
CA LEU A 112 -10.64 0.40 -7.78
C LEU A 112 -9.70 1.49 -7.28
N PHE A 113 -10.11 2.77 -7.38
CA PHE A 113 -9.32 3.90 -6.91
C PHE A 113 -9.33 4.01 -5.39
N PHE A 114 -10.41 3.57 -4.72
CA PHE A 114 -10.42 3.42 -3.27
C PHE A 114 -9.33 2.45 -2.81
N TRP A 115 -9.29 1.23 -3.38
CA TRP A 115 -8.28 0.24 -3.02
C TRP A 115 -6.88 0.67 -3.41
N ALA A 116 -6.70 1.37 -4.53
CA ALA A 116 -5.42 1.97 -4.90
C ALA A 116 -4.95 3.04 -3.91
N ASN A 117 -5.88 3.83 -3.35
CA ASN A 117 -5.56 4.80 -2.31
C ASN A 117 -5.15 4.10 -1.00
N ILE A 118 -5.87 3.04 -0.59
CA ILE A 118 -5.47 2.24 0.57
C ILE A 118 -4.09 1.59 0.35
N PHE A 119 -3.83 1.09 -0.86
CA PHE A 119 -2.53 0.55 -1.25
C PHE A 119 -1.42 1.60 -1.16
N TYR A 120 -1.65 2.80 -1.68
CA TYR A 120 -0.71 3.92 -1.52
C TYR A 120 -0.39 4.20 -0.04
N LEU A 121 -1.42 4.25 0.82
CA LEU A 121 -1.23 4.47 2.25
C LEU A 121 -0.53 3.29 2.94
N SER A 122 -0.76 2.05 2.50
CA SER A 122 -0.08 0.88 3.07
C SER A 122 1.43 0.96 2.84
N LYS A 123 1.88 1.50 1.70
CA LYS A 123 3.32 1.70 1.43
C LYS A 123 4.00 2.67 2.38
N LEU A 124 3.26 3.62 2.94
CA LEU A 124 3.76 4.49 4.01
C LEU A 124 3.92 3.72 5.33
N LEU A 125 3.03 2.78 5.61
CA LEU A 125 3.15 1.90 6.80
C LEU A 125 4.35 0.97 6.69
N GLU A 126 4.68 0.49 5.49
CA GLU A 126 5.87 -0.34 5.23
C GLU A 126 7.20 0.38 5.54
N PHE A 127 7.22 1.71 5.67
CA PHE A 127 8.42 2.40 6.16
C PHE A 127 8.82 1.99 7.58
N ILE A 128 7.86 1.53 8.39
CA ILE A 128 8.12 1.01 9.72
C ILE A 128 9.00 -0.25 9.64
N ASP A 129 8.93 -1.06 8.58
CA ASP A 129 9.86 -2.20 8.39
C ASP A 129 11.31 -1.73 8.37
N THR A 130 11.58 -0.62 7.68
CA THR A 130 12.92 -0.01 7.63
C THR A 130 13.36 0.45 9.03
N LEU A 131 12.44 1.05 9.79
CA LEU A 131 12.69 1.49 11.16
C LEU A 131 12.97 0.29 12.09
N LEU A 132 12.19 -0.77 12.01
CA LEU A 132 12.37 -1.98 12.81
C LEU A 132 13.70 -2.68 12.49
N ILE A 133 14.11 -2.73 11.22
CA ILE A 133 15.42 -3.24 10.81
C ILE A 133 16.54 -2.44 11.48
N ILE A 134 16.46 -1.11 11.45
CA ILE A 134 17.45 -0.22 12.07
C ILE A 134 17.48 -0.42 13.59
N LEU A 135 16.31 -0.43 14.25
CA LEU A 135 16.20 -0.60 15.71
C LEU A 135 16.66 -1.98 16.20
N SER A 136 16.57 -2.98 15.33
CA SER A 136 17.13 -4.33 15.56
C SER A 136 18.65 -4.40 15.45
N ASN A 137 19.32 -3.31 15.05
CA ASN A 137 20.74 -3.28 14.67
C ASN A 137 21.12 -4.27 13.55
N SER A 138 20.14 -4.76 12.77
CA SER A 138 20.38 -5.68 11.65
C SER A 138 20.71 -4.91 10.36
N LYS A 139 21.81 -4.15 10.37
CA LYS A 139 22.22 -3.32 9.22
C LYS A 139 22.45 -4.12 7.94
N GLN A 140 22.76 -5.42 8.03
CA GLN A 140 22.88 -6.31 6.88
C GLN A 140 21.57 -6.46 6.07
N ARG A 141 20.41 -6.31 6.72
CA ARG A 141 19.09 -6.34 6.05
C ARG A 141 18.74 -5.00 5.38
N LEU A 142 19.35 -3.90 5.82
CA LEU A 142 19.15 -2.57 5.24
C LEU A 142 20.01 -2.43 3.97
N THR A 143 19.57 -3.06 2.89
CA THR A 143 20.24 -3.00 1.59
C THR A 143 19.86 -1.74 0.80
N PHE A 144 20.69 -1.37 -0.18
CA PHE A 144 20.33 -0.31 -1.14
C PHE A 144 19.00 -0.62 -1.84
N LEU A 145 18.79 -1.88 -2.24
CA LEU A 145 17.57 -2.33 -2.91
C LEU A 145 16.34 -2.10 -2.04
N HIS A 146 16.42 -2.38 -0.74
CA HIS A 146 15.32 -2.15 0.21
C HIS A 146 14.90 -0.68 0.23
N VAL A 147 15.84 0.22 0.47
CA VAL A 147 15.57 1.67 0.58
C VAL A 147 15.09 2.24 -0.76
N TYR A 148 15.71 1.83 -1.87
CA TYR A 148 15.31 2.22 -3.21
C TYR A 148 13.89 1.76 -3.53
N HIS A 149 13.55 0.49 -3.24
CA HIS A 149 12.23 -0.07 -3.47
C HIS A 149 11.16 0.67 -2.68
N HIS A 150 11.31 0.83 -1.36
CA HIS A 150 10.31 1.52 -0.54
C HIS A 150 10.14 3.00 -0.95
N GLY A 151 11.22 3.69 -1.31
CA GLY A 151 11.12 5.08 -1.80
C GLY A 151 10.40 5.19 -3.15
N THR A 152 10.73 4.33 -4.11
CA THR A 152 10.20 4.40 -5.49
C THR A 152 8.76 3.91 -5.59
N VAL A 153 8.39 2.85 -4.86
CA VAL A 153 7.02 2.30 -4.92
C VAL A 153 5.99 3.31 -4.40
N VAL A 154 6.31 4.11 -3.39
CA VAL A 154 5.40 5.17 -2.91
C VAL A 154 5.16 6.24 -3.97
N VAL A 155 6.22 6.67 -4.67
CA VAL A 155 6.11 7.62 -5.79
C VAL A 155 5.29 7.04 -6.93
N MET A 156 5.53 5.77 -7.27
CA MET A 156 4.80 5.06 -8.31
C MET A 156 3.29 4.99 -7.99
N CYS A 157 2.93 4.63 -6.76
CA CYS A 157 1.53 4.54 -6.32
C CYS A 157 0.82 5.91 -6.39
N TYR A 158 1.52 6.99 -6.00
CA TYR A 158 0.98 8.34 -6.16
C TYR A 158 0.72 8.69 -7.63
N LEU A 159 1.67 8.37 -8.51
CA LEU A 159 1.51 8.62 -9.95
C LEU A 159 0.36 7.81 -10.53
N TRP A 160 0.17 6.56 -10.11
CA TRP A 160 -0.97 5.73 -10.51
C TRP A 160 -2.31 6.38 -10.21
N LEU A 161 -2.48 6.91 -9.00
CA LEU A 161 -3.69 7.60 -8.58
C LEU A 161 -3.89 8.90 -9.36
N ARG A 162 -2.83 9.68 -9.55
CA ARG A 162 -2.89 10.97 -10.22
C ARG A 162 -3.18 10.87 -11.71
N THR A 163 -2.56 9.92 -12.40
CA THR A 163 -2.67 9.78 -13.86
C THR A 163 -3.69 8.74 -14.29
N SER A 164 -4.36 8.07 -13.34
CA SER A 164 -5.23 6.93 -13.61
C SER A 164 -4.54 5.88 -14.47
N GLN A 165 -3.33 5.51 -14.06
CA GLN A 165 -2.44 4.67 -14.87
C GLN A 165 -3.06 3.29 -15.09
N THR A 166 -3.15 2.88 -16.35
CA THR A 166 -3.61 1.55 -16.74
C THR A 166 -2.80 0.42 -16.07
N LEU A 167 -3.33 -0.81 -15.93
CA LEU A 167 -2.64 -1.95 -15.29
C LEU A 167 -2.37 -1.84 -13.77
N PHE A 168 -2.56 -0.69 -13.13
CA PHE A 168 -2.39 -0.59 -11.67
C PHE A 168 -3.21 -1.65 -10.90
N PRO A 169 -4.45 -2.03 -11.29
CA PRO A 169 -5.21 -3.02 -10.52
C PRO A 169 -4.54 -4.40 -10.48
N VAL A 170 -3.90 -4.82 -11.58
CA VAL A 170 -3.14 -6.08 -11.64
C VAL A 170 -1.93 -6.00 -10.73
N ALA A 171 -1.17 -4.91 -10.84
CA ALA A 171 0.03 -4.71 -10.03
C ALA A 171 -0.30 -4.63 -8.53
N LEU A 172 -1.42 -4.01 -8.17
CA LEU A 172 -1.94 -3.97 -6.81
C LEU A 172 -2.28 -5.36 -6.30
N VAL A 173 -3.12 -6.12 -7.01
CA VAL A 173 -3.55 -7.47 -6.56
C VAL A 173 -2.35 -8.41 -6.41
N THR A 174 -1.45 -8.40 -7.39
CA THR A 174 -0.24 -9.23 -7.35
C THR A 174 0.67 -8.85 -6.19
N ASN A 175 0.97 -7.57 -5.99
CA ASN A 175 1.80 -7.11 -4.88
C ASN A 175 1.14 -7.39 -3.51
N ALA A 176 -0.16 -7.08 -3.37
CA ALA A 176 -0.90 -7.34 -2.15
C ALA A 176 -0.90 -8.83 -1.80
N THR A 177 -1.07 -9.72 -2.79
CA THR A 177 -1.02 -11.18 -2.58
C THR A 177 0.37 -11.65 -2.14
N VAL A 178 1.44 -11.13 -2.76
CA VAL A 178 2.82 -11.43 -2.32
C VAL A 178 3.04 -10.93 -0.89
N HIS A 179 2.53 -9.75 -0.53
CA HIS A 179 2.65 -9.20 0.82
C HIS A 179 1.87 -10.02 1.85
N VAL A 180 0.72 -10.59 1.50
CA VAL A 180 0.00 -11.56 2.36
C VAL A 180 0.92 -12.74 2.71
N ILE A 181 1.59 -13.33 1.72
CA ILE A 181 2.48 -14.47 1.94
C ILE A 181 3.72 -14.03 2.76
N MET A 182 4.30 -12.88 2.42
CA MET A 182 5.50 -12.36 3.05
C MET A 182 5.32 -12.03 4.53
N TYR A 183 4.23 -11.35 4.91
CA TYR A 183 3.99 -10.97 6.31
C TYR A 183 3.37 -12.09 7.16
N PHE A 184 2.87 -13.15 6.52
CA PHE A 184 2.44 -14.35 7.22
C PHE A 184 3.61 -15.24 7.66
N TYR A 185 4.71 -15.24 6.90
CA TYR A 185 5.95 -15.97 7.21
C TYR A 185 6.75 -15.30 8.34
#